data_AF-A0A257JQA3-F1
#
_entry.id   AF-A0A257JQA3-F1
#
_cell.length_a   1.000
_cell.length_b   1.000
_cell.length_c   1.000
_cell.angle_alpha   90.00
_cell.angle_beta   90.00
_cell.angle_gamma   90.00
#
_symmetry.space_group_name_H-M   'P 1'
#
loop_
_entity.id
_entity.type
_entity.pdbx_description
1 polymer ?
#
loop_
_entity_poly.entity_id
_entity_poly.type
_entity_poly.pdbx_seq_one_letter_code
_entity_poly.pdbx_strand_id
1 'polypeptide(L)' 'ALKTCEEIDRLESDADRVMRSAMSKLFRDNIEVRELIKLKAVYEHLESISDRCEDVANIIEGIVLENS' A
#
# COMPACT_ATOMS: atom_id res chain seq x y z
N ALA A 1 11.22 -17.46 -3.42
CA ALA A 1 10.76 -16.78 -2.20
C ALA A 1 11.33 -15.37 -2.16
N LEU A 2 12.63 -15.16 -1.88
CA LEU A 2 13.24 -13.82 -1.75
C LEU A 2 12.97 -12.88 -2.94
N LYS A 3 13.19 -13.32 -4.18
CA LYS A 3 12.87 -12.50 -5.38
C LYS A 3 11.42 -12.02 -5.46
N THR A 4 10.49 -12.83 -4.94
CA THR A 4 9.06 -12.48 -4.92
C THR A 4 8.78 -11.50 -3.79
N CYS A 5 9.42 -11.64 -2.63
CA CYS A 5 9.33 -10.67 -1.54
C CYS A 5 9.88 -9.29 -1.99
N GLU A 6 11.03 -9.26 -2.68
CA GLU A 6 11.59 -8.04 -3.29
C GLU A 6 10.70 -7.40 -4.36
N GLU A 7 9.85 -8.19 -5.03
CA GLU A 7 8.89 -7.66 -6.00
C GLU A 7 7.66 -7.09 -5.29
N ILE A 8 7.19 -7.72 -4.22
CA ILE A 8 6.09 -7.23 -3.39
C ILE A 8 6.48 -5.90 -2.71
N ASP A 9 7.68 -5.82 -2.12
CA ASP A 9 8.23 -4.61 -1.51
C ASP A 9 8.25 -3.43 -2.50
N ARG A 10 8.72 -3.66 -3.74
CA ARG A 10 8.69 -2.64 -4.79
C ARG A 10 7.27 -2.20 -5.17
N LEU A 11 6.34 -3.14 -5.26
CA LEU A 11 4.94 -2.85 -5.59
C LEU A 11 4.22 -2.10 -4.48
N GLU A 12 4.50 -2.44 -3.22
CA GLU A 12 4.00 -1.71 -2.04
C GLU A 12 4.51 -0.27 -2.08
N SER A 13 5.82 -0.07 -2.22
CA SER A 13 6.43 1.27 -2.25
C SER A 13 5.87 2.16 -3.37
N ASP A 14 5.55 1.55 -4.52
CA ASP A 14 4.88 2.23 -5.63
C ASP A 14 3.42 2.56 -5.32
N ALA A 15 2.66 1.63 -4.73
CA ALA A 15 1.28 1.83 -4.30
C ALA A 15 1.19 2.95 -3.26
N ASP A 16 2.12 2.96 -2.33
CA ASP A 16 2.18 3.86 -1.20
C ASP A 16 2.52 5.30 -1.65
N ARG A 17 3.44 5.44 -2.62
CA ARG A 17 3.70 6.71 -3.32
C ARG A 17 2.46 7.23 -4.05
N VAL A 18 1.73 6.36 -4.75
CA VAL A 18 0.50 6.73 -5.46
C VAL A 18 -0.58 7.16 -4.47
N MET A 19 -0.77 6.42 -3.38
CA MET A 19 -1.76 6.73 -2.35
C MET A 19 -1.49 8.10 -1.71
N ARG A 20 -0.24 8.37 -1.28
CA ARG A 20 0.13 9.67 -0.67
C ARG A 20 -0.14 10.83 -1.64
N SER A 21 0.18 10.66 -2.91
CA SER A 21 -0.07 11.67 -3.94
C SER A 21 -1.58 11.89 -4.17
N ALA A 22 -2.35 10.81 -4.28
CA ALA A 22 -3.79 10.85 -4.44
C ALA A 22 -4.50 11.49 -3.25
N MET A 23 -4.08 11.16 -2.01
CA MET A 23 -4.61 11.74 -0.78
C MET A 23 -4.30 13.24 -0.71
N SER A 24 -3.06 13.64 -1.03
CA SER A 24 -2.67 15.05 -1.07
C SER A 24 -3.47 15.84 -2.12
N LYS A 25 -3.77 15.24 -3.27
CA LYS A 25 -4.64 15.86 -4.28
C LYS A 25 -6.09 15.97 -3.80
N LEU A 26 -6.62 14.90 -3.20
CA LEU A 26 -8.00 14.82 -2.71
C LEU A 26 -8.35 15.96 -1.75
N PHE A 27 -7.42 16.37 -0.89
CA PHE A 27 -7.63 17.45 0.09
C PHE A 27 -7.29 18.85 -0.43
N ARG A 28 -6.66 18.97 -1.60
CA ARG A 28 -6.31 20.27 -2.20
C ARG A 28 -7.33 20.74 -3.25
N ASP A 29 -7.99 19.80 -3.91
CA ASP A 29 -9.00 20.11 -4.92
C ASP A 29 -10.32 20.54 -4.27
N ASN A 30 -11.11 21.38 -4.95
CA ASN A 30 -12.44 21.77 -4.47
C ASN A 30 -13.46 20.68 -4.81
N ILE A 31 -13.46 19.61 -4.03
CA ILE A 31 -14.32 18.43 -4.15
C ILE A 31 -15.49 18.49 -3.16
N GLU A 32 -16.66 18.04 -3.59
CA GLU A 32 -17.83 17.85 -2.72
C GLU A 32 -17.51 16.91 -1.54
N VAL A 33 -17.87 17.33 -0.32
CA VAL A 33 -17.49 16.62 0.93
C VAL A 33 -17.91 15.15 0.92
N ARG A 34 -19.09 14.84 0.36
CA ARG A 34 -19.56 13.46 0.25
C ARG A 34 -18.63 12.60 -0.60
N GLU A 35 -18.09 13.16 -1.67
CA GLU A 35 -17.19 12.45 -2.56
C GLU A 35 -15.79 12.33 -1.93
N LEU A 36 -15.35 13.36 -1.22
CA LEU A 36 -14.11 13.31 -0.43
C LEU A 36 -14.13 12.15 0.57
N ILE A 37 -15.21 11.99 1.34
CA ILE A 37 -15.34 10.92 2.34
C ILE A 37 -15.25 9.54 1.67
N LYS A 38 -15.93 9.35 0.54
CA LYS A 38 -15.92 8.07 -0.18
C LYS A 38 -14.53 7.74 -0.71
N LEU A 39 -13.89 8.69 -1.41
CA LEU A 39 -12.59 8.47 -2.02
C LEU A 39 -11.50 8.26 -0.97
N LYS A 40 -11.56 8.99 0.16
CA LYS A 40 -10.67 8.77 1.30
C LYS A 40 -10.76 7.32 1.79
N ALA A 41 -11.98 6.83 2.05
CA ALA A 41 -12.19 5.46 2.53
C ALA A 41 -11.67 4.42 1.52
N VAL A 42 -11.89 4.64 0.22
CA VAL A 42 -11.35 3.76 -0.83
C VAL A 42 -9.83 3.76 -0.84
N TYR A 43 -9.17 4.92 -0.74
CA TYR A 43 -7.71 5.00 -0.72
C TYR A 43 -7.10 4.35 0.52
N GLU A 44 -7.71 4.53 1.69
CA GLU A 44 -7.29 3.83 2.92
C GLU A 44 -7.46 2.31 2.82
N HIS A 45 -8.52 1.84 2.15
CA HIS A 45 -8.67 0.40 1.89
C HIS A 45 -7.62 -0.15 0.93
N LEU A 46 -7.22 0.62 -0.09
CA LEU A 46 -6.18 0.20 -1.03
C LEU A 46 -4.81 0.10 -0.37
N GLU A 47 -4.44 1.08 0.47
CA GLU A 47 -3.22 1.02 1.29
C GLU A 47 -3.23 -0.21 2.21
N SER A 48 -4.31 -0.43 2.95
CA SER A 48 -4.42 -1.60 3.82
C SER A 48 -4.30 -2.94 3.07
N ILE A 49 -4.69 -3.00 1.79
CA ILE A 49 -4.51 -4.21 0.98
C ILE A 49 -3.04 -4.40 0.60
N SER A 50 -2.34 -3.35 0.15
CA SER A 50 -0.92 -3.45 -0.22
C SER A 50 -0.04 -3.77 0.98
N ASP A 51 -0.28 -3.11 2.12
CA ASP A 51 0.40 -3.33 3.40
C ASP A 51 0.28 -4.80 3.85
N ARG A 52 -0.93 -5.38 3.75
CA ARG A 52 -1.14 -6.80 4.08
C ARG A 52 -0.41 -7.77 3.14
N CYS A 53 -0.16 -7.38 1.89
CA CYS A 53 0.67 -8.20 1.00
C CYS A 53 2.13 -8.16 1.43
N GLU A 54 2.62 -6.98 1.84
CA GLU A 54 3.98 -6.79 2.38
C GLU A 54 4.18 -7.58 3.67
N ASP A 55 3.24 -7.50 4.63
CA ASP A 55 3.27 -8.28 5.88
C ASP A 55 3.53 -9.77 5.64
N VAL A 56 2.80 -10.35 4.69
CA VAL A 56 2.95 -11.77 4.34
C VAL A 56 4.32 -12.04 3.71
N ALA A 57 4.80 -11.14 2.84
CA ALA A 57 6.12 -11.25 2.22
C ALA A 57 7.25 -11.19 3.28
N ASN A 58 7.12 -10.28 4.24
CA ASN A 58 8.05 -10.09 5.35
C ASN A 58 8.12 -11.34 6.25
N ILE A 59 6.97 -11.96 6.55
CA ILE A 59 6.93 -13.24 7.29
C ILE A 59 7.63 -14.36 6.51
N ILE A 60 7.33 -14.49 5.22
CA ILE A 60 7.94 -15.53 4.37
C ILE A 60 9.45 -15.34 4.25
N GLU A 61 9.90 -14.09 4.06
CA GLU A 61 11.32 -13.75 3.99
C GLU A 61 12.04 -14.12 5.30
N GLY A 62 11.47 -13.75 6.45
CA GLY A 62 12.02 -14.11 7.76
C GLY A 62 12.21 -15.63 7.94
N ILE A 63 11.18 -16.42 7.60
CA ILE A 63 11.27 -17.89 7.67
C ILE A 63 12.41 -18.42 6.78
N VAL A 64 12.55 -17.89 5.56
CA VAL A 64 13.59 -18.35 4.62
C VAL A 64 14.98 -18.01 5.14
N LEU A 65 15.18 -16.80 5.68
CA LEU A 65 16.46 -16.37 6.23
C LEU A 65 16.86 -17.16 7.48
N GLU A 66 15.91 -17.52 8.35
CA GLU A 66 16.15 -18.35 9.54
C GLU A 66 16.55 -19.80 9.21
N ASN A 67 16.14 -20.31 8.04
CA ASN A 67 16.38 -21.68 7.60
C ASN A 67 17.43 -21.78 6.47
N SER A 68 18.18 -20.70 6.23
CA SER A 68 19.27 -20.64 5.24
C SER A 68 20.62 -21.02 5.82
#